data_AF-A0A2M9WK77-F1
#
_entry.id   AF-A0A2M9WK77-F1
#
_cell.length_a   1.000
_cell.length_b   1.000
_cell.length_c   1.000
_cell.angle_alpha   90.00
_cell.angle_beta   90.00
_cell.angle_gamma   90.00
#
_symmetry.space_group_name_H-M   'P 1'
#
loop_
_entity.id
_entity.type
_entity.pdbx_description
1 polymer ?
#
loop_
_entity_poly.entity_id
_entity_poly.type
_entity_poly.pdbx_seq_one_letter_code
_entity_poly.pdbx_strand_id
1 'polypeptide(L)' 'MKLLTAKKDRSISVKNDGKKLILTEDGYLNFTQEYELTDPAVGRHAVLAAFKKEFPRSNRAYLIAK' A
#
# COMPACT_ATOMS: atom_id res chain seq x y z
N MET A 1 -4.54 7.66 2.54
CA MET A 1 -3.17 7.76 3.08
C MET A 1 -2.17 7.37 1.98
N LYS A 2 -1.08 8.11 1.75
CA LYS A 2 -0.06 7.77 0.72
C LYS A 2 1.31 7.57 1.37
N LEU A 3 1.91 6.42 1.10
CA LEU A 3 3.25 6.03 1.52
C LEU A 3 4.21 6.17 0.34
N LEU A 4 5.36 6.77 0.58
CA LEU A 4 6.44 6.94 -0.39
C LEU A 4 7.74 6.38 0.15
N THR A 5 8.67 6.04 -0.73
CA THR A 5 10.08 5.88 -0.32
C THR A 5 10.96 6.85 -1.07
N ALA A 6 12.10 7.19 -0.47
CA ALA A 6 13.08 8.09 -1.09
C ALA A 6 13.79 7.51 -2.32
N LYS A 7 13.62 6.19 -2.59
CA LYS A 7 14.27 5.50 -3.70
C LYS A 7 13.26 5.19 -4.80
N LYS A 8 13.33 5.98 -5.87
CA LYS A 8 12.53 5.88 -7.11
C LYS A 8 11.08 6.33 -6.90
N ASP A 9 10.49 6.87 -7.96
CA ASP A 9 9.11 7.38 -8.05
C ASP A 9 8.07 6.27 -7.82
N ARG A 10 8.04 5.75 -6.60
CA ARG A 10 7.28 4.57 -6.19
C ARG A 10 6.47 4.91 -4.96
N SER A 11 5.19 4.56 -5.01
CA SER A 11 4.23 4.92 -3.98
C SER A 11 3.20 3.82 -3.77
N ILE A 12 2.73 3.73 -2.53
CA ILE A 12 1.57 2.92 -2.19
C ILE A 12 0.53 3.86 -1.58
N SER A 13 -0.67 3.87 -2.14
CA SER A 13 -1.81 4.57 -1.55
C SER A 13 -2.76 3.56 -0.94
N VAL A 14 -3.17 3.83 0.28
CA VAL A 14 -4.14 3.00 1.02
C VAL A 14 -5.32 3.88 1.38
N LYS A 15 -6.52 3.47 0.94
CA LYS A 15 -7.80 4.01 1.40
C LYS A 15 -8.55 2.92 2.13
N ASN A 16 -9.08 3.25 3.31
CA ASN A 16 -9.85 2.34 4.13
C ASN A 16 -11.17 3.03 4.47
N ASP A 17 -12.27 2.48 3.96
CA ASP A 17 -13.62 3.01 4.15
C ASP A 17 -14.39 2.23 5.24
N GLY A 18 -13.67 1.48 6.09
CA GLY A 18 -14.21 0.66 7.18
C GLY A 18 -14.79 -0.69 6.72
N LYS A 19 -15.25 -0.81 5.47
CA LYS A 19 -15.73 -2.06 4.87
C LYS A 19 -14.81 -2.63 3.80
N LYS A 20 -14.06 -1.75 3.15
CA LYS A 20 -13.18 -2.08 2.03
C LYS A 20 -11.85 -1.37 2.19
N LEU A 21 -10.80 -2.05 1.76
CA LEU A 21 -9.46 -1.52 1.62
C LEU A 21 -9.15 -1.40 0.14
N ILE A 22 -8.89 -0.19 -0.32
CA ILE A 22 -8.41 0.08 -1.68
C ILE A 22 -6.91 0.33 -1.57
N LEU A 23 -6.14 -0.52 -2.22
CA LEU A 23 -4.69 -0.45 -2.26
C LEU A 23 -4.24 -0.17 -3.69
N THR A 24 -3.56 0.96 -3.88
CA THR A 24 -3.00 1.37 -5.16
C THR A 24 -1.48 1.39 -5.07
N GLU A 25 -0.83 0.61 -5.90
CA GLU A 25 0.63 0.57 -6.07
C GLU A 25 0.97 1.33 -7.34
N ASP A 26 1.81 2.35 -7.24
CA ASP A 26 2.15 3.27 -8.33
C ASP A 26 3.67 3.41 -8.36
N GLY A 27 4.29 2.59 -9.21
CA GLY A 27 5.72 2.34 -9.25
C GLY A 27 6.09 1.09 -10.06
N TYR A 28 6.14 -0.10 -9.46
CA TYR A 28 6.59 -1.32 -10.15
C TYR A 28 5.54 -1.91 -11.10
N LEU A 29 4.28 -1.98 -10.68
CA LEU A 29 3.20 -2.63 -11.45
C LEU A 29 1.98 -1.75 -11.74
N ASN A 30 1.95 -0.50 -11.27
CA ASN A 30 0.85 0.47 -11.50
C ASN A 30 -0.53 -0.19 -11.42
N PHE A 31 -0.88 -0.69 -10.24
CA PHE A 31 -2.04 -1.56 -10.04
C PHE A 31 -2.91 -1.10 -8.87
N THR A 32 -4.22 -1.29 -8.98
CA THR A 32 -5.16 -1.04 -7.88
C THR A 32 -5.92 -2.31 -7.56
N GLN A 33 -5.98 -2.66 -6.28
CA GLN A 33 -6.69 -3.82 -5.78
C GLN A 33 -7.64 -3.43 -4.65
N GLU A 34 -8.81 -4.05 -4.65
CA GLU A 34 -9.80 -3.90 -3.59
C GLU A 34 -9.85 -5.18 -2.76
N TYR A 35 -9.94 -5.01 -1.44
CA TYR A 35 -10.12 -6.10 -0.50
C TYR A 35 -11.32 -5.80 0.38
N GLU A 36 -12.19 -6.78 0.57
CA GLU A 36 -13.21 -6.70 1.60
C GLU A 36 -12.56 -6.89 2.97
N LEU A 37 -12.87 -5.98 3.90
CA LEU A 37 -12.37 -6.02 5.27
C LEU A 37 -13.31 -6.86 6.15
N THR A 38 -13.66 -8.06 5.70
CA THR A 38 -14.38 -9.06 6.51
C THR A 38 -13.51 -9.59 7.65
N ASP A 39 -12.20 -9.68 7.43
CA ASP A 39 -11.19 -9.97 8.45
C ASP A 39 -10.05 -8.93 8.38
N PRO A 40 -9.72 -8.23 9.49
CA PRO A 40 -8.59 -7.31 9.55
C PRO A 40 -7.25 -7.92 9.10
N ALA A 41 -7.06 -9.23 9.24
CA ALA A 41 -5.85 -9.92 8.81
C ALA A 41 -5.65 -9.83 7.29
N VAL A 42 -6.72 -9.93 6.50
CA VAL A 42 -6.66 -9.85 5.03
C VAL A 42 -6.10 -8.50 4.58
N GLY A 43 -6.64 -7.40 5.13
CA GLY A 43 -6.14 -6.06 4.84
C GLY A 43 -4.68 -5.88 5.26
N ARG A 44 -4.29 -6.38 6.43
CA ARG A 44 -2.89 -6.31 6.91
C ARG A 44 -1.94 -7.06 5.98
N HIS A 45 -2.27 -8.30 5.60
CA HIS A 45 -1.43 -9.11 4.72
C HIS A 45 -1.30 -8.49 3.33
N ALA A 46 -2.38 -7.94 2.79
CA ALA A 46 -2.36 -7.23 1.51
C ALA A 46 -1.41 -6.02 1.55
N VAL A 47 -1.53 -5.17 2.57
CA VAL A 47 -0.65 -3.98 2.72
C VAL A 47 0.82 -4.39 2.85
N LEU A 48 1.12 -5.42 3.64
CA LEU A 48 2.50 -5.90 3.82
C LEU A 48 3.09 -6.49 2.53
N ALA A 49 2.28 -7.26 1.77
CA ALA A 49 2.70 -7.83 0.50
C ALA A 49 3.03 -6.74 -0.53
N ALA A 50 2.14 -5.75 -0.67
CA ALA A 50 2.36 -4.58 -1.52
C ALA A 50 3.62 -3.80 -1.10
N PHE A 51 3.80 -3.57 0.21
CA PHE A 51 4.97 -2.91 0.74
C PHE A 51 6.29 -3.61 0.34
N LYS A 52 6.35 -4.93 0.52
CA LYS A 52 7.53 -5.74 0.16
C LYS A 52 7.77 -5.76 -1.34
N LYS A 53 6.70 -5.75 -2.15
CA LYS A 53 6.80 -5.77 -3.62
C LYS A 53 7.29 -4.43 -4.16
N GLU A 54 6.71 -3.32 -3.70
CA GLU A 54 7.03 -1.98 -4.20
C GLU A 54 8.38 -1.49 -3.64
N PHE A 55 8.69 -1.87 -2.41
CA PHE A 55 9.88 -1.44 -1.67
C PHE A 55 10.75 -2.61 -1.14
N PRO A 56 11.25 -3.51 -2.02
CA PRO A 56 11.88 -4.76 -1.60
C PRO A 56 13.17 -4.62 -0.79
N ARG A 57 13.79 -3.43 -0.78
CA ARG A 57 15.02 -3.13 -0.02
C ARG A 57 14.87 -1.96 0.95
N SER A 58 13.66 -1.42 1.11
CA SER A 58 13.43 -0.35 2.09
C SER A 58 12.74 -0.91 3.31
N ASN A 59 13.36 -0.71 4.48
CA ASN A 59 12.77 -1.04 5.77
C ASN A 59 11.86 0.08 6.31
N ARG A 60 11.78 1.21 5.61
CA ARG A 60 11.03 2.41 6.01
C ARG A 60 10.37 3.05 4.80
N ALA A 61 9.11 3.42 4.93
CA ALA A 61 8.44 4.35 4.04
C ALA A 61 8.06 5.60 4.83
N TYR A 62 8.04 6.72 4.13
CA TYR A 62 7.59 7.99 4.68
C TYR A 62 6.11 8.18 4.38
N LEU A 63 5.41 8.66 5.37
CA LEU A 63 4.02 9.04 5.26
C LEU A 63 3.93 10.46 4.70
N ILE A 64 3.18 10.63 3.61
CA ILE A 64 2.67 11.95 3.24
C ILE A 64 1.17 11.95 3.54
N ALA A 65 0.79 12.71 4.57
CA ALA A 65 -0.58 13.14 4.76
C ALA A 65 -0.83 14.32 3.82
N LYS A 66 -1.82 14.17 2.94
CA LYS A 66 -2.34 15.26 2.11
C LYS A 66 -3.77 15.51 2.56
#